data_AF-A0A2M8B4Y0-F1
#
_entry.id   AF-A0A2M8B4Y0-F1
#
_cell.length_a   1.000
_cell.length_b   1.000
_cell.length_c   1.000
_cell.angle_alpha   90.00
_cell.angle_beta   90.00
_cell.angle_gamma   90.00
#
_symmetry.space_group_name_H-M   'P 1'
#
loop_
_entity.id
_entity.type
_entity.pdbx_description
1 polymer ?
#
loop_
_entity_poly.entity_id
_entity_poly.type
_entity_poly.pdbx_seq_one_letter_code
_entity_poly.pdbx_strand_id
1 'polypeptide(L)'
;MAEIKLLTAREAALEFHVGERDWCHLLLQWEDASFTLGAEVFQVLVKKLLAFLDGRSKLHYTFRTDELDWAWFLTLSERHCSLYARRIDHAYILRVHDARTRKIAEFRLEETEAALWAAELTKWLDEKAGSVA
;
A
#
# COMPACT_ATOMS: atom_id res chain seq x y z
N MET A 1 13.70 13.38 12.68
CA MET A 1 14.38 12.53 11.67
C MET A 1 13.32 11.60 11.10
N ALA A 2 13.19 11.51 9.77
CA ALA A 2 12.19 10.64 9.15
C ALA A 2 12.65 9.18 9.25
N GLU A 3 11.74 8.29 9.64
CA GLU A 3 11.95 6.86 9.69
C GLU A 3 11.59 6.26 8.32
N ILE A 4 12.46 5.42 7.75
CA ILE A 4 12.18 4.76 6.46
C ILE A 4 11.82 3.30 6.75
N LYS A 5 10.64 2.89 6.31
CA LYS A 5 10.15 1.51 6.36
C LYS A 5 9.90 0.99 4.94
N LEU A 6 10.11 -0.31 4.69
CA LEU A 6 10.11 -0.87 3.34
C LEU A 6 9.33 -2.18 3.26
N LEU A 7 8.53 -2.33 2.20
CA LEU A 7 7.94 -3.60 1.78
C LEU A 7 8.40 -3.94 0.36
N THR A 8 8.87 -5.16 0.14
CA THR A 8 9.35 -5.62 -1.17
C THR A 8 8.44 -6.72 -1.73
N ALA A 9 8.21 -6.69 -3.04
CA ALA A 9 7.56 -7.78 -3.76
C ALA A 9 8.15 -7.87 -5.16
N ARG A 10 8.77 -9.03 -5.46
CA ARG A 10 9.55 -9.24 -6.68
C ARG A 10 10.59 -8.12 -6.88
N GLU A 11 10.51 -7.39 -7.99
CA GLU A 11 11.44 -6.31 -8.40
C GLU A 11 10.97 -4.91 -7.97
N ALA A 12 9.82 -4.81 -7.28
CA ALA A 12 9.27 -3.55 -6.81
C ALA A 12 9.37 -3.43 -5.29
N ALA A 13 9.56 -2.21 -4.81
CA ALA A 13 9.60 -1.88 -3.39
C ALA A 13 8.70 -0.67 -3.10
N LEU A 14 7.97 -0.75 -1.99
CA LEU A 14 7.13 0.32 -1.46
C LEU A 14 7.81 0.89 -0.22
N GLU A 15 8.35 2.10 -0.34
CA GLU A 15 9.03 2.83 0.73
C GLU A 15 8.09 3.80 1.42
N PHE A 16 8.12 3.78 2.76
CA PHE A 16 7.32 4.60 3.66
C PHE A 16 8.26 5.53 4.39
N HIS A 17 8.22 6.82 4.06
CA HIS A 17 9.03 7.85 4.70
C HIS A 17 8.17 8.51 5.77
N VAL A 18 8.26 8.00 6.99
CA VAL A 18 7.43 8.41 8.12
C VAL A 18 8.07 9.59 8.83
N GLY A 19 7.44 10.75 8.69
CA GLY A 19 7.86 12.02 9.29
C GLY A 19 7.19 12.30 10.64
N GLU A 20 7.13 13.58 10.97
CA GLU A 20 6.49 14.04 12.20
C GLU A 20 4.97 13.82 12.17
N ARG A 21 4.38 13.65 13.35
CA ARG A 21 2.93 13.48 13.54
C ARG A 21 2.33 12.35 12.67
N ASP A 22 3.13 11.32 12.40
CA ASP A 22 2.72 10.13 11.65
C ASP A 22 2.43 10.39 10.15
N TRP A 23 2.83 11.53 9.60
CA TRP A 23 2.70 11.78 8.16
C TRP A 23 3.69 10.91 7.38
N CYS A 24 3.21 10.16 6.40
CA CYS A 24 4.02 9.22 5.63
C CYS A 24 3.96 9.54 4.14
N HIS A 25 5.12 9.82 3.56
CA HIS A 25 5.26 9.88 2.10
C HIS A 25 5.56 8.48 1.56
N LEU A 26 4.84 8.10 0.51
CA LEU A 26 4.97 6.80 -0.12
C LEU A 26 5.73 6.94 -1.43
N LEU A 27 6.82 6.18 -1.56
CA LEU A 27 7.60 6.08 -2.78
C LEU A 27 7.54 4.65 -3.30
N LEU A 28 7.36 4.52 -4.60
CA LEU A 28 7.49 3.26 -5.32
C LEU A 28 8.88 3.23 -5.97
N GLN A 29 9.68 2.23 -5.64
CA GLN A 29 10.85 1.84 -6.41
C GLN A 29 10.43 0.70 -7.32
N TRP A 30 10.70 0.82 -8.62
CA TRP A 30 10.46 -0.26 -9.55
C TRP A 30 11.46 -0.16 -10.70
N GLU A 31 12.17 -1.26 -10.95
CA GLU A 31 13.31 -1.29 -11.88
C GLU A 31 14.33 -0.20 -11.50
N ASP A 32 14.73 0.66 -12.45
CA ASP A 32 15.68 1.75 -12.25
C ASP A 32 14.99 3.11 -11.94
N ALA A 33 13.70 3.10 -11.59
CA ALA A 33 12.89 4.29 -11.40
C ALA A 33 12.28 4.41 -10.00
N SER A 34 12.23 5.65 -9.50
CA SER A 34 11.54 6.01 -8.27
C SER A 34 10.36 6.94 -8.56
N PHE A 35 9.19 6.60 -8.03
CA PHE A 35 7.96 7.36 -8.20
C PHE A 35 7.41 7.79 -6.85
N THR A 36 7.30 9.10 -6.63
CA THR A 36 6.54 9.63 -5.49
C THR A 36 5.05 9.43 -5.72
N LEU A 37 4.42 8.62 -4.87
CA LEU A 37 2.99 8.32 -4.97
C LEU A 37 2.13 9.33 -4.20
N GLY A 38 2.69 10.04 -3.24
CA GLY A 38 2.00 11.03 -2.42
C GLY A 38 2.13 10.72 -0.93
N ALA A 39 1.22 11.25 -0.13
CA ALA A 39 1.29 11.09 1.32
C ALA A 39 -0.06 10.78 1.99
N GLU A 40 0.03 10.12 3.15
CA GLU A 40 -1.10 9.78 4.01
C GLU A 40 -0.62 9.60 5.46
N VAL A 41 -1.53 9.62 6.43
CA VAL A 41 -1.24 9.21 7.81
C VAL A 41 -0.83 7.73 7.84
N PHE A 42 0.37 7.46 8.36
CA PHE A 42 1.01 6.14 8.36
C PHE A 42 0.11 5.05 8.96
N GLN A 43 -0.47 5.28 10.15
CA GLN A 43 -1.37 4.30 10.76
C GLN A 43 -2.61 4.00 9.90
N VAL A 44 -3.16 5.00 9.21
CA VAL A 44 -4.33 4.80 8.33
C VAL A 44 -3.94 3.93 7.14
N LEU A 45 -2.80 4.25 6.52
CA LEU A 45 -2.24 3.51 5.40
C LEU A 45 -1.96 2.03 5.78
N VAL A 46 -1.27 1.81 6.90
CA VAL A 46 -0.90 0.47 7.40
C VAL A 46 -2.14 -0.35 7.76
N LYS A 47 -3.11 0.21 8.49
CA LYS A 47 -4.35 -0.48 8.85
C LYS A 47 -5.16 -0.90 7.62
N LYS A 48 -5.21 -0.03 6.60
CA LYS A 48 -5.86 -0.37 5.33
C LYS A 48 -5.13 -1.53 4.66
N LEU A 49 -3.80 -1.51 4.57
CA LEU A 49 -3.00 -2.57 3.93
C LEU A 49 -3.23 -3.91 4.64
N LEU A 50 -3.21 -3.93 5.97
CA LEU A 50 -3.51 -5.13 6.76
C LEU A 50 -4.93 -5.66 6.51
N ALA A 51 -5.94 -4.80 6.50
CA ALA A 51 -7.31 -5.22 6.23
C ALA A 51 -7.48 -5.84 4.84
N PHE A 52 -6.71 -5.36 3.85
CA PHE A 52 -6.64 -5.97 2.53
C PHE A 52 -6.01 -7.37 2.57
N LEU A 53 -4.86 -7.52 3.21
CA LEU A 53 -4.13 -8.79 3.29
C LEU A 53 -4.88 -9.87 4.11
N ASP A 54 -5.66 -9.46 5.11
CA ASP A 54 -6.53 -10.35 5.92
C ASP A 54 -7.83 -10.73 5.17
N GLY A 55 -8.07 -10.18 3.98
CA GLY A 55 -9.30 -10.41 3.21
C GLY A 55 -10.56 -9.83 3.86
N ARG A 56 -10.42 -9.08 4.96
CA ARG A 56 -11.53 -8.46 5.72
C ARG A 56 -11.88 -7.07 5.25
N SER A 57 -11.21 -6.56 4.22
CA SER A 57 -11.53 -5.26 3.68
C SER A 57 -13.00 -5.24 3.22
N LYS A 58 -13.82 -4.43 3.90
CA LYS A 58 -15.16 -4.08 3.42
C LYS A 58 -14.93 -3.10 2.27
N LEU A 59 -14.72 -3.65 1.09
CA LEU A 59 -14.41 -2.91 -0.12
C LEU A 59 -15.68 -2.15 -0.55
N HIS A 60 -15.74 -0.85 -0.22
CA HIS A 60 -16.96 -0.04 -0.35
C HIS A 60 -17.25 0.45 -1.77
N TYR A 61 -16.26 0.44 -2.66
CA TYR A 61 -16.40 0.90 -4.04
C TYR A 61 -15.61 0.00 -4.98
N THR A 62 -16.32 -0.71 -5.86
CA THR A 62 -15.73 -1.45 -6.97
C THR A 62 -15.79 -0.59 -8.23
N PHE A 63 -14.65 -0.41 -8.88
CA PHE A 63 -14.58 0.12 -10.24
C PHE A 63 -14.20 -1.03 -11.17
N ARG A 64 -14.84 -1.10 -12.34
CA ARG A 64 -14.60 -2.17 -13.30
C ARG A 64 -13.62 -1.70 -14.38
N THR A 65 -12.47 -2.36 -14.46
CA THR A 65 -11.41 -2.09 -15.45
C THR A 65 -10.96 -3.42 -16.01
N ASP A 66 -10.71 -3.51 -17.31
CA ASP A 66 -10.27 -4.76 -17.94
C ASP A 66 -11.22 -5.94 -17.65
N GLU A 67 -12.54 -5.68 -17.60
CA GLU A 67 -13.61 -6.64 -17.22
C GLU A 67 -13.57 -7.15 -15.78
N LEU A 68 -12.63 -6.66 -14.98
CA LEU A 68 -12.33 -7.07 -13.61
C LEU A 68 -12.81 -6.03 -12.59
N ASP A 69 -13.44 -6.49 -11.51
CA ASP A 69 -13.78 -5.61 -10.38
C ASP A 69 -12.54 -5.34 -9.53
N TRP A 70 -12.21 -4.07 -9.38
CA TRP A 70 -11.14 -3.57 -8.53
C TRP A 70 -11.74 -2.78 -7.40
N ALA A 71 -11.29 -3.05 -6.20
CA ALA A 71 -11.75 -2.28 -5.07
C ALA A 71 -10.82 -1.12 -4.78
N TRP A 72 -11.39 0.07 -4.65
CA TRP A 72 -10.65 1.24 -4.25
C TRP A 72 -10.17 1.11 -2.81
N PHE A 73 -8.87 1.33 -2.62
CA PHE A 73 -8.17 1.11 -1.36
C PHE A 73 -7.84 2.43 -0.65
N LEU A 74 -7.21 3.35 -1.38
CA LEU A 74 -6.73 4.64 -0.89
C LEU A 74 -6.44 5.58 -2.05
N THR A 75 -6.61 6.89 -1.83
CA THR A 75 -6.02 7.92 -2.69
C THR A 75 -5.02 8.71 -1.86
N LEU A 76 -3.79 8.76 -2.32
CA LEU A 76 -2.71 9.47 -1.66
C LEU A 76 -2.79 10.96 -2.02
N SER A 77 -2.57 11.80 -1.02
CA SER A 77 -2.56 13.26 -1.19
C SER A 77 -1.36 13.72 -2.03
N GLU A 78 -1.34 14.99 -2.44
CA GLU A 78 -0.29 15.65 -3.25
C GLU A 78 -0.22 15.23 -4.72
N ARG A 79 -0.06 13.93 -5.00
CA ARG A 79 0.06 13.41 -6.37
C ARG A 79 -1.23 12.82 -6.91
N HIS A 80 -2.25 12.69 -6.05
CA HIS A 80 -3.56 12.12 -6.38
C HIS A 80 -3.45 10.71 -6.99
N CYS A 81 -2.45 9.94 -6.58
CA CYS A 81 -2.34 8.55 -6.98
C CYS A 81 -3.37 7.71 -6.22
N SER A 82 -4.01 6.79 -6.92
CA SER A 82 -4.97 5.87 -6.34
C SER A 82 -4.43 4.46 -6.32
N LEU A 83 -4.57 3.82 -5.17
CA LEU A 83 -4.29 2.40 -4.95
C LEU A 83 -5.60 1.64 -5.06
N TYR A 84 -5.55 0.52 -5.79
CA TYR A 84 -6.66 -0.41 -5.97
C TYR A 84 -6.20 -1.80 -5.58
N ALA A 85 -7.09 -2.57 -4.98
CA ALA A 85 -6.75 -3.87 -4.44
C ALA A 85 -7.74 -4.93 -4.93
N ARG A 86 -7.23 -6.13 -5.15
CA ARG A 86 -8.03 -7.29 -5.53
C ARG A 86 -7.35 -8.57 -5.06
N ARG A 87 -8.14 -9.60 -4.77
CA ARG A 87 -7.64 -10.98 -4.67
C ARG A 87 -8.05 -11.76 -5.92
N ILE A 88 -7.11 -12.49 -6.52
CA ILE A 88 -7.34 -13.41 -7.64
C ILE A 88 -6.70 -14.74 -7.25
N ASP A 89 -7.51 -15.79 -7.11
CA ASP A 89 -7.07 -17.11 -6.64
C ASP A 89 -6.26 -17.00 -5.33
N HIS A 90 -4.97 -17.32 -5.40
CA HIS A 90 -3.99 -17.30 -4.31
C HIS A 90 -3.08 -16.06 -4.32
N ALA A 91 -3.45 -15.01 -5.05
CA ALA A 91 -2.65 -13.79 -5.15
C ALA A 91 -3.41 -12.55 -4.68
N TYR A 92 -2.72 -11.72 -3.91
CA TYR A 92 -3.16 -10.38 -3.54
C TYR A 92 -2.53 -9.40 -4.51
N ILE A 93 -3.37 -8.64 -5.21
CA ILE A 93 -2.94 -7.70 -6.24
C ILE A 93 -3.23 -6.29 -5.78
N LEU A 94 -2.19 -5.45 -5.73
CA LEU A 94 -2.26 -4.03 -5.44
C LEU A 94 -1.81 -3.24 -6.66
N ARG A 95 -2.74 -2.51 -7.28
CA ARG A 95 -2.52 -1.73 -8.48
C ARG A 95 -2.44 -0.24 -8.14
N VAL A 96 -1.48 0.47 -8.73
CA VAL A 96 -1.23 1.90 -8.51
C VAL A 96 -1.55 2.66 -9.79
N HIS A 97 -2.44 3.65 -9.71
CA HIS A 97 -2.76 4.55 -10.82
C HIS A 97 -2.33 5.99 -10.49
N ASP A 98 -1.92 6.74 -11.52
CA ASP A 98 -1.66 8.18 -11.42
C ASP A 98 -2.98 8.99 -11.37
N ALA A 99 -2.86 10.31 -11.19
CA ALA A 99 -3.99 11.25 -11.20
C ALA A 99 -4.82 11.25 -12.50
N ARG A 100 -4.26 10.72 -13.60
CA ARG A 100 -4.91 10.60 -14.92
C ARG A 100 -5.47 9.19 -15.14
N THR A 101 -5.59 8.39 -14.07
CA THR A 101 -6.09 7.01 -14.08
C THR A 101 -5.21 6.02 -14.85
N ARG A 102 -3.97 6.39 -15.20
CA ARG A 102 -3.04 5.49 -15.89
C ARG A 102 -2.36 4.59 -14.87
N LYS A 103 -2.32 3.29 -15.16
CA LYS A 103 -1.58 2.31 -14.34
C LYS A 103 -0.08 2.65 -14.36
N ILE A 104 0.49 2.85 -13.18
CA ILE A 104 1.94 3.03 -12.98
C ILE A 104 2.58 1.69 -12.62
N ALA A 105 1.98 0.94 -11.69
CA ALA A 105 2.55 -0.31 -11.20
C ALA A 105 1.49 -1.29 -10.70
N GLU A 106 1.88 -2.55 -10.55
CA GLU A 106 1.06 -3.62 -9.98
C GLU A 106 1.93 -4.56 -9.16
N PHE A 107 1.65 -4.64 -7.86
CA PHE A 107 2.24 -5.63 -6.98
C PHE A 107 1.36 -6.86 -6.97
N ARG A 108 1.93 -8.00 -7.35
CA ARG A 108 1.30 -9.31 -7.18
C ARG A 108 2.03 -10.03 -6.05
N LEU A 109 1.35 -10.14 -4.92
CA LEU A 109 1.84 -10.85 -3.73
C LEU A 109 1.26 -12.26 -3.72
N GLU A 110 2.13 -13.24 -3.65
CA GLU A 110 1.71 -14.61 -3.32
C GLU A 110 1.36 -14.70 -1.81
N GLU A 111 0.69 -15.77 -1.39
CA GLU A 111 0.24 -15.90 0.01
C GLU A 111 1.39 -15.79 1.02
N THR A 112 2.58 -16.29 0.66
CA THR A 112 3.79 -16.19 1.48
C THR A 112 4.28 -14.74 1.61
N GLU A 113 4.34 -13.99 0.51
CA GLU A 113 4.72 -12.57 0.52
C GLU A 113 3.68 -11.73 1.27
N ALA A 114 2.39 -12.01 1.06
CA ALA A 114 1.30 -11.37 1.77
C ALA A 114 1.39 -11.59 3.29
N ALA A 115 1.73 -12.81 3.72
CA ALA A 115 1.94 -13.11 5.13
C ALA A 115 3.15 -12.36 5.72
N LEU A 116 4.25 -12.26 4.98
CA LEU A 116 5.42 -11.48 5.40
C LEU A 116 5.09 -9.99 5.54
N TRP A 117 4.41 -9.42 4.54
CA TRP A 117 3.93 -8.04 4.59
C TRP A 117 3.03 -7.82 5.80
N ALA A 118 2.07 -8.71 6.05
CA ALA A 118 1.16 -8.58 7.17
C ALA A 118 1.88 -8.63 8.53
N ALA A 119 2.88 -9.49 8.68
CA ALA A 119 3.69 -9.57 9.90
C ALA A 119 4.48 -8.27 10.15
N GLU A 120 5.16 -7.75 9.14
CA GLU A 120 5.91 -6.48 9.25
C GLU A 120 4.99 -5.29 9.52
N LEU A 121 3.89 -5.18 8.80
CA LEU A 121 2.91 -4.11 9.00
C LEU A 121 2.31 -4.13 10.43
N THR A 122 2.05 -5.33 10.98
CA THR A 122 1.56 -5.47 12.36
C THR A 122 2.61 -5.01 13.37
N LYS A 123 3.85 -5.45 13.21
CA LYS A 123 4.97 -5.02 14.03
C LYS A 123 5.13 -3.50 14.03
N TRP A 124 5.01 -2.86 12.86
CA TRP A 124 5.11 -1.40 12.77
C TRP A 124 3.99 -0.66 13.51
N LEU A 125 2.77 -1.22 13.57
CA LEU A 125 1.68 -0.65 14.37
C LEU A 125 1.96 -0.78 15.87
N ASP A 126 2.45 -1.93 16.31
CA ASP A 126 2.73 -2.20 17.72
C ASP A 126 3.85 -1.30 18.25
N GLU A 127 4.92 -1.11 17.46
CA GLU A 127 6.00 -0.16 17.76
C GLU A 127 5.46 1.27 17.98
N LYS A 128 4.53 1.71 17.14
CA LYS A 128 3.91 3.04 17.28
C LYS A 128 2.97 3.12 18.49
N ALA A 129 2.24 2.05 18.81
CA ALA A 129 1.38 2.01 20.00
C ALA A 129 2.21 2.07 21.30
N GLY A 130 3.34 1.38 21.35
CA GLY A 130 4.26 1.39 22.50
C GLY A 130 5.03 2.70 22.68
N SER A 131 5.24 3.48 21.62
CA SER A 131 5.94 4.78 21.68
C SER A 131 5.08 5.93 22.24
N VAL A 132 3.79 5.70 22.52
CA VAL A 132 2.84 6.71 23.05
C VAL A 132 2.58 6.51 24.55
N ALA A 133 3.24 5.54 25.19
CA ALA A 133 3.22 5.31 26.64
C ALA A 133 4.40 6.01 27.34
#